data_AF-A0A1G9UIH3-F1
#
_entry.id   AF-A0A1G9UIH3-F1
#
_cell.length_a   1.000
_cell.length_b   1.000
_cell.length_c   1.000
_cell.angle_alpha   90.00
_cell.angle_beta   90.00
_cell.angle_gamma   90.00
#
_symmetry.space_group_name_H-M   'P 1'
#
loop_
_entity.id
_entity.type
_entity.pdbx_description
1 polymer ?
#
loop_
_entity_poly.entity_id
_entity_poly.type
_entity_poly.pdbx_seq_one_letter_code
_entity_poly.pdbx_strand_id
1 'polypeptide(L)'
;MKSFEQDGNSYKMKPQYMFSILLMGGLAGLFILGFVIHVPALSWIVGITAVLVGIQMMTKSFVIDMDRKEIRVKLALLRPPVTVSLADIDHFELHSVSQLFITINASLNLYYYKDGKEKIAPLAQGFTVRSMQRLLNDIEEIIGRHGY
;
A
#
# COMPACT_ATOMS: atom_id res chain seq x y z
N MET A 1 -0.97 -18.67 1.14
CA MET A 1 -0.35 -17.33 1.17
C MET A 1 -0.79 -16.60 2.42
N LYS A 2 0.12 -15.88 3.09
CA LYS A 2 -0.22 -15.17 4.34
C LYS A 2 -0.78 -13.77 4.06
N SER A 3 -0.34 -13.13 2.98
CA SER A 3 -0.63 -11.72 2.69
C SER A 3 -1.85 -11.50 1.78
N PHE A 4 -2.35 -12.55 1.12
CA PHE A 4 -3.45 -12.48 0.16
C PHE A 4 -4.64 -13.37 0.56
N GLU A 5 -5.84 -12.92 0.19
CA GLU A 5 -7.08 -13.71 0.11
C GLU A 5 -7.27 -14.12 -1.35
N GLN A 6 -7.50 -15.40 -1.58
CA GLN A 6 -7.73 -15.96 -2.91
C GLN A 6 -9.24 -16.09 -3.14
N ASP A 7 -9.71 -15.52 -4.24
CA ASP A 7 -11.07 -15.67 -4.77
C ASP A 7 -10.96 -16.16 -6.22
N GLY A 8 -11.07 -17.47 -6.42
CA GLY A 8 -10.76 -18.11 -7.70
C GLY A 8 -9.31 -17.88 -8.13
N ASN A 9 -9.12 -17.25 -9.29
CA ASN A 9 -7.82 -16.83 -9.86
C ASN A 9 -7.47 -15.37 -9.56
N SER A 10 -8.23 -14.71 -8.67
CA SER A 10 -7.94 -13.37 -8.18
C SER A 10 -7.38 -13.42 -6.77
N TYR A 11 -6.30 -12.68 -6.52
CA TYR A 11 -5.62 -12.62 -5.23
C TYR A 11 -5.64 -11.18 -4.72
N LYS A 12 -6.40 -10.93 -3.65
CA LYS A 12 -6.53 -9.61 -3.04
C LYS A 12 -5.68 -9.52 -1.78
N MET A 13 -4.86 -8.48 -1.66
CA MET A 13 -4.03 -8.29 -0.47
C MET A 13 -4.93 -8.01 0.75
N LYS A 14 -4.64 -8.71 1.86
CA LYS A 14 -5.34 -8.52 3.12
C LYS A 14 -5.11 -7.10 3.64
N PRO A 15 -6.16 -6.38 4.04
CA PRO A 15 -5.99 -5.04 4.57
C PRO A 15 -5.31 -5.08 5.93
N GLN A 16 -4.28 -4.24 6.11
CA GLN A 16 -3.58 -4.07 7.38
C GLN A 16 -4.10 -2.80 8.06
N TYR A 17 -5.21 -2.92 8.79
CA TYR A 17 -5.88 -1.77 9.41
C TYR A 17 -5.24 -1.28 10.70
N MET A 18 -4.41 -2.09 11.36
CA MET A 18 -3.93 -1.81 12.72
C MET A 18 -3.22 -0.45 12.85
N PHE A 19 -2.28 -0.14 11.95
CA PHE A 19 -1.59 1.15 11.98
C PHE A 19 -2.54 2.31 11.64
N SER A 20 -3.41 2.13 10.65
CA SER A 20 -4.39 3.14 10.25
C SER A 20 -5.39 3.45 11.36
N ILE A 21 -5.83 2.44 12.12
CA ILE A 21 -6.72 2.60 13.28
C ILE A 21 -5.99 3.36 14.39
N LEU A 22 -4.74 3.01 14.69
CA LEU A 22 -3.94 3.71 15.69
C LEU A 22 -3.74 5.19 15.31
N LEU A 23 -3.40 5.44 14.05
CA LEU A 23 -3.22 6.78 13.52
C LEU A 23 -4.53 7.58 13.58
N MET A 24 -5.64 6.99 13.17
CA MET A 24 -6.95 7.62 13.22
C MET A 24 -7.37 7.94 14.66
N GLY A 25 -7.12 7.03 15.61
CA GLY A 25 -7.35 7.27 17.04
C GLY A 25 -6.49 8.41 17.58
N GLY A 26 -5.21 8.47 17.22
CA GLY A 26 -4.30 9.55 17.59
C GLY A 26 -4.76 10.91 17.05
N LEU A 27 -5.15 10.96 15.77
CA LEU A 27 -5.69 12.19 15.16
C LEU A 27 -7.01 12.61 15.81
N ALA A 28 -7.89 11.67 16.14
CA ALA A 28 -9.14 11.97 16.87
C ALA A 28 -8.86 12.54 18.28
N GLY A 29 -7.85 12.01 18.99
CA GLY A 29 -7.42 12.57 20.27
C GLY A 29 -6.89 14.00 20.14
N LEU A 30 -6.04 14.26 19.13
CA LEU A 30 -5.52 15.60 18.84
C LEU A 30 -6.62 16.58 18.43
N PHE A 31 -7.62 16.12 17.69
CA PHE A 31 -8.79 16.91 17.31
C PHE A 31 -9.51 17.45 18.56
N ILE A 32 -9.81 16.56 19.53
CA ILE A 32 -10.45 16.91 20.80
C ILE A 32 -9.55 17.85 21.62
N LEU A 33 -8.27 17.50 21.74
CA LEU A 33 -7.30 18.28 22.52
C LEU A 33 -7.20 19.73 22.00
N GLY A 34 -7.18 19.94 20.68
CA GLY A 34 -7.09 21.26 20.09
C GLY A 34 -8.27 22.18 20.47
N PHE A 35 -9.46 21.62 20.72
CA PHE A 35 -10.60 22.40 21.24
C PHE A 35 -10.44 22.74 22.72
N VAL A 36 -9.88 21.82 23.51
CA VAL A 36 -9.59 22.03 24.94
C VAL A 36 -8.57 23.15 25.13
N ILE A 37 -7.55 23.25 24.27
CA ILE A 37 -6.52 24.30 24.33
C ILE A 37 -6.89 25.57 23.55
N HIS A 38 -8.14 25.71 23.10
CA HIS A 38 -8.64 26.87 22.35
C HIS A 38 -7.88 27.20 21.04
N VAL A 39 -7.42 26.18 20.32
CA VAL A 39 -6.81 26.32 18.97
C VAL A 39 -7.72 25.65 17.92
N PRO A 40 -8.92 26.17 17.68
CA PRO A 40 -9.95 25.50 16.87
C PRO A 40 -9.54 25.32 15.40
N ALA A 41 -8.74 26.23 14.85
CA ALA A 41 -8.24 26.11 13.48
C ALA A 41 -7.38 24.84 13.30
N LEU A 42 -6.48 24.57 14.24
CA LEU A 42 -5.63 23.38 14.21
C LEU A 42 -6.46 22.11 14.41
N SER A 43 -7.45 22.14 15.31
CA SER A 43 -8.40 21.04 15.47
C SER A 43 -9.05 20.67 14.14
N TRP A 44 -9.67 21.64 13.45
CA TRP A 44 -10.34 21.36 12.18
C TRP A 44 -9.40 20.75 11.12
N ILE A 45 -8.16 21.24 11.00
CA ILE A 45 -7.16 20.67 10.09
C ILE A 45 -6.87 19.20 10.44
N VAL A 46 -6.66 18.89 11.72
CA VAL A 46 -6.42 17.52 12.19
C VAL A 46 -7.64 16.63 11.95
N GLY A 47 -8.86 17.14 12.19
CA GLY A 47 -10.10 16.42 11.97
C GLY A 47 -10.30 16.06 10.50
N ILE A 48 -10.13 17.03 9.59
CA ILE A 48 -10.19 16.79 8.14
C ILE A 48 -9.14 15.75 7.73
N THR A 49 -7.93 15.84 8.28
CA THR A 49 -6.85 14.88 8.02
C THR A 49 -7.24 13.46 8.46
N ALA A 50 -7.89 13.31 9.62
CA ALA A 50 -8.38 12.01 10.10
C ALA A 50 -9.39 11.39 9.13
N VAL A 51 -10.32 12.20 8.61
CA VAL A 51 -11.30 11.76 7.60
C VAL A 51 -10.60 11.30 6.32
N LEU A 52 -9.63 12.08 5.81
CA LEU A 52 -8.88 11.74 4.61
C LEU A 52 -8.11 10.41 4.75
N VAL A 53 -7.48 10.18 5.91
CA VAL A 53 -6.81 8.91 6.22
C VAL A 53 -7.82 7.75 6.22
N GLY A 54 -9.02 7.96 6.75
CA GLY A 54 -10.09 6.96 6.70
C GLY A 54 -10.53 6.60 5.29
N ILE A 55 -10.75 7.60 4.44
CA ILE A 55 -11.12 7.37 3.04
C ILE A 55 -9.98 6.65 2.31
N GLN A 56 -8.73 7.04 2.53
CA GLN A 56 -7.57 6.35 1.95
C GLN A 56 -7.52 4.88 2.37
N MET A 57 -7.81 4.57 3.65
CA MET A 57 -7.83 3.21 4.17
C MET A 57 -8.89 2.34 3.48
N MET A 58 -10.06 2.90 3.18
CA MET A 58 -11.14 2.18 2.49
C MET A 58 -10.91 2.02 0.98
N THR A 59 -10.18 2.95 0.38
CA THR A 59 -9.94 2.97 -1.08
C THR A 59 -8.65 2.27 -1.50
N LYS A 60 -7.72 2.01 -0.57
CA LYS A 60 -6.49 1.28 -0.85
C LYS A 60 -6.79 -0.16 -1.25
N SER A 61 -6.24 -0.60 -2.38
CA SER A 61 -6.44 -1.96 -2.88
C SER A 61 -5.21 -2.46 -3.62
N PHE A 62 -4.89 -3.74 -3.45
CA PHE A 62 -3.90 -4.44 -4.28
C PHE A 62 -4.51 -5.79 -4.65
N VAL A 63 -4.68 -6.01 -5.95
CA VAL A 63 -5.25 -7.22 -6.54
C VAL A 63 -4.31 -7.74 -7.62
N ILE A 64 -4.06 -9.04 -7.63
CA ILE A 64 -3.40 -9.77 -8.70
C ILE A 64 -4.48 -10.62 -9.37
N ASP A 65 -4.78 -10.34 -10.63
CA ASP A 65 -5.81 -11.02 -11.41
C ASP A 65 -5.12 -11.91 -12.44
N MET A 66 -5.12 -13.23 -12.20
CA MET A 66 -4.44 -14.20 -13.08
C MET A 66 -5.27 -14.56 -14.31
N ASP A 67 -6.59 -14.32 -14.30
CA ASP A 67 -7.44 -14.50 -15.49
C ASP A 67 -7.10 -13.44 -16.54
N ARG A 68 -6.93 -12.19 -16.09
CA ARG A 68 -6.54 -11.06 -16.94
C ARG A 68 -5.03 -10.85 -17.06
N LYS A 69 -4.24 -11.58 -16.27
CA LYS A 69 -2.77 -11.51 -16.23
C LYS A 69 -2.29 -10.08 -15.94
N GLU A 70 -2.86 -9.48 -14.89
CA GLU A 70 -2.54 -8.11 -14.51
C GLU A 70 -2.52 -7.90 -12.99
N ILE A 71 -1.69 -6.95 -12.58
CA ILE A 71 -1.61 -6.43 -11.22
C ILE A 71 -2.30 -5.07 -11.18
N ARG A 72 -3.29 -4.92 -10.30
CA ARG A 72 -4.00 -3.67 -10.04
C ARG A 72 -3.70 -3.15 -8.65
N VAL A 73 -3.20 -1.91 -8.57
CA VAL A 73 -2.86 -1.26 -7.30
C VAL A 73 -3.46 0.14 -7.21
N LYS A 74 -4.12 0.43 -6.09
CA LYS A 74 -4.56 1.76 -5.69
C LYS A 74 -3.97 2.06 -4.31
N LEU A 75 -3.02 2.98 -4.25
CA LEU A 75 -2.32 3.39 -3.02
C LEU A 75 -2.61 4.83 -2.60
N ALA A 76 -2.80 5.71 -3.57
CA ALA A 76 -3.04 7.13 -3.32
C ALA A 76 -4.53 7.46 -3.40
N LEU A 77 -4.96 8.39 -2.57
CA LEU A 77 -6.36 8.85 -2.53
C LEU A 77 -6.78 9.52 -3.84
N LEU A 78 -5.91 10.38 -4.38
CA LEU A 78 -6.22 11.24 -5.54
C LEU A 78 -5.76 10.66 -6.88
N ARG A 79 -4.91 9.64 -6.90
CA ARG A 79 -4.43 9.06 -8.16
C ARG A 79 -5.29 7.86 -8.56
N PRO A 80 -5.53 7.66 -9.86
CA PRO A 80 -6.25 6.48 -10.33
C PRO A 80 -5.48 5.19 -10.02
N PRO A 81 -6.18 4.04 -9.95
CA PRO A 81 -5.52 2.74 -9.86
C PRO A 81 -4.53 2.55 -11.02
N VAL A 82 -3.35 2.04 -10.70
CA VAL A 82 -2.37 1.61 -11.69
C VAL A 82 -2.64 0.15 -12.01
N THR A 83 -2.76 -0.16 -13.30
CA THR A 83 -2.90 -1.53 -13.80
C THR A 83 -1.70 -1.85 -14.66
N VAL A 84 -1.01 -2.95 -14.33
CA VAL A 84 0.22 -3.41 -14.98
C VAL A 84 0.01 -4.83 -15.47
N SER A 85 0.23 -5.10 -16.75
CA SER A 85 0.19 -6.48 -17.25
C SER A 85 1.41 -7.24 -16.76
N LEU A 86 1.25 -8.53 -16.44
CA LEU A 86 2.36 -9.39 -16.03
C LEU A 86 3.46 -9.49 -17.11
N ALA A 87 3.10 -9.35 -18.39
CA ALA A 87 4.06 -9.38 -19.50
C ALA A 87 4.94 -8.12 -19.59
N ASP A 88 4.47 -7.01 -19.02
CA ASP A 88 5.18 -5.73 -19.04
C ASP A 88 6.13 -5.57 -17.83
N ILE A 89 6.07 -6.52 -16.88
CA ILE A 89 6.88 -6.50 -15.65
C ILE A 89 8.33 -6.78 -16.01
N ASP A 90 9.22 -5.91 -15.52
CA ASP A 90 10.66 -6.12 -15.63
C ASP A 90 11.20 -6.77 -14.34
N HIS A 91 11.07 -6.07 -13.21
CA HIS A 91 11.50 -6.59 -11.92
C HIS A 91 10.76 -5.95 -10.74
N PHE A 92 10.88 -6.57 -9.57
CA PHE A 92 10.44 -6.01 -8.30
C PHE A 92 11.64 -5.46 -7.53
N GLU A 93 11.48 -4.28 -6.93
CA GLU A 93 12.52 -3.66 -6.11
C GLU A 93 12.02 -3.47 -4.68
N LEU A 94 12.81 -3.97 -3.72
CA LEU A 94 12.62 -3.69 -2.31
C LEU A 94 13.60 -2.60 -1.89
N HIS A 95 13.06 -1.43 -1.58
CA HIS A 95 13.83 -0.30 -1.09
C HIS A 95 13.50 -0.02 0.39
N SER A 96 14.51 0.18 1.22
CA SER A 96 14.33 0.48 2.64
C SER A 96 15.17 1.65 3.11
N VAL A 97 14.55 2.53 3.90
CA VAL A 97 15.19 3.67 4.56
C VAL A 97 15.33 3.36 6.03
N SER A 98 16.55 3.50 6.54
CA SER A 98 16.89 3.28 7.94
C SER A 98 17.56 4.51 8.52
N GLN A 99 17.19 4.86 9.75
CA GLN A 99 17.80 5.93 10.53
C GLN A 99 18.18 5.38 11.90
N LEU A 100 19.40 5.64 12.37
CA LEU A 100 19.90 5.10 13.64
C LEU A 100 19.74 3.57 13.76
N PHE A 101 19.97 2.83 12.67
CA PHE A 101 19.77 1.38 12.56
C PHE A 101 18.33 0.89 12.69
N ILE A 102 17.34 1.79 12.73
CA ILE A 102 15.91 1.47 12.74
C ILE A 102 15.35 1.72 11.34
N THR A 103 14.75 0.70 10.72
CA THR A 103 14.02 0.88 9.46
C THR A 103 12.78 1.73 9.72
N ILE A 104 12.77 2.94 9.17
CA ILE A 104 11.63 3.86 9.26
C ILE A 104 10.64 3.64 8.12
N ASN A 105 11.12 3.09 6.99
CA ASN A 105 10.29 2.76 5.84
C ASN A 105 10.90 1.60 5.06
N ALA A 106 10.06 0.66 4.65
CA ALA A 106 10.36 -0.34 3.64
C ALA A 106 9.24 -0.30 2.59
N SER A 107 9.63 -0.26 1.32
CA SER A 107 8.74 -0.16 0.18
C SER A 107 9.03 -1.26 -0.82
N LEU A 108 7.97 -1.83 -1.38
CA LEU A 108 8.04 -2.76 -2.50
C LEU A 108 7.48 -2.04 -3.73
N ASN A 109 8.30 -1.94 -4.76
CA ASN A 109 7.97 -1.29 -6.02
C ASN A 109 8.05 -2.29 -7.17
N LEU A 110 7.24 -2.06 -8.20
CA LEU A 110 7.22 -2.82 -9.44
C LEU A 110 7.70 -1.91 -10.57
N TYR A 111 8.74 -2.35 -11.27
CA TYR A 111 9.21 -1.72 -12.49
C TYR A 111 8.60 -2.44 -13.69
N TYR A 112 8.06 -1.66 -14.62
CA TYR A 112 7.38 -2.17 -15.81
C TYR A 112 7.58 -1.25 -17.01
N TYR A 113 7.56 -1.81 -18.20
CA TYR A 113 7.65 -1.05 -19.44
C TYR A 113 6.27 -0.69 -19.96
N LYS A 114 6.06 0.59 -20.26
CA LYS A 114 4.83 1.05 -20.91
C LYS A 114 5.09 2.26 -21.77
N ASP A 115 4.60 2.23 -23.01
CA ASP A 115 4.81 3.28 -24.01
C ASP A 115 6.31 3.53 -24.31
N GLY A 116 7.12 2.45 -24.33
CA GLY A 116 8.56 2.53 -24.59
C GLY A 116 9.39 3.17 -23.47
N LYS A 117 8.81 3.35 -22.28
CA LYS A 117 9.51 3.89 -21.10
C LYS A 117 9.30 2.98 -19.89
N GLU A 118 10.33 2.87 -19.08
CA GLU A 118 10.24 2.27 -17.76
C GLU A 118 9.38 3.16 -16.84
N LYS A 119 8.47 2.53 -16.11
CA LYS A 119 7.59 3.16 -15.13
C LYS A 119 7.65 2.38 -13.83
N ILE A 120 7.38 3.08 -12.73
CA ILE A 120 7.41 2.51 -11.38
C ILE A 120 5.99 2.54 -10.83
N ALA A 121 5.50 1.38 -10.38
CA ALA A 121 4.27 1.24 -9.62
C ALA A 121 4.64 0.86 -8.18
N PRO A 122 4.41 1.72 -7.17
CA PRO A 122 4.53 1.28 -5.80
C PRO A 122 3.46 0.20 -5.55
N LEU A 123 3.84 -0.90 -4.88
CA LEU A 123 2.92 -2.00 -4.56
C LEU A 123 2.49 -1.95 -3.10
N ALA A 124 3.47 -1.81 -2.21
CA ALA A 124 3.23 -1.78 -0.78
C ALA A 124 4.32 -1.00 -0.04
N GLN A 125 3.98 -0.59 1.17
CA GLN A 125 4.90 0.04 2.12
C GLN A 125 4.61 -0.52 3.51
N GLY A 126 5.65 -0.60 4.33
CA GLY A 126 5.59 -1.01 5.72
C GLY A 126 6.83 -0.59 6.49
N PHE A 127 6.95 -1.06 7.72
CA PHE A 127 8.04 -0.67 8.64
C PHE A 127 9.16 -1.71 8.74
N THR A 128 9.04 -2.84 8.04
CA THR A 128 10.07 -3.89 8.09
C THR A 128 10.35 -4.46 6.72
N VAL A 129 11.64 -4.60 6.40
CA VAL A 129 12.12 -5.30 5.19
C VAL A 129 11.54 -6.71 5.12
N ARG A 130 11.54 -7.43 6.25
CA ARG A 130 11.02 -8.79 6.34
C ARG A 130 9.55 -8.91 5.93
N SER A 131 8.70 -7.92 6.24
CA SER A 131 7.30 -7.93 5.79
C SER A 131 7.21 -7.74 4.28
N MET A 132 8.02 -6.85 3.70
CA MET A 132 8.01 -6.60 2.26
C MET A 132 8.59 -7.79 1.48
N GLN A 133 9.64 -8.45 2.00
CA GLN A 133 10.17 -9.69 1.42
C GLN A 133 9.14 -10.81 1.41
N ARG A 134 8.40 -11.01 2.51
CA ARG A 134 7.31 -12.02 2.53
C ARG A 134 6.23 -11.71 1.49
N LEU A 135 5.91 -10.43 1.31
CA LEU A 135 4.93 -10.02 0.31
C LEU A 135 5.46 -10.31 -1.10
N LEU A 136 6.73 -9.99 -1.38
CA LEU A 136 7.38 -10.32 -2.66
C LEU A 136 7.34 -11.84 -2.92
N ASN A 137 7.72 -12.65 -1.94
CA ASN A 137 7.67 -14.11 -2.07
C ASN A 137 6.24 -14.62 -2.33
N ASP A 138 5.23 -14.07 -1.63
CA ASP A 138 3.82 -14.43 -1.89
C ASP A 138 3.43 -14.03 -3.34
N ILE A 139 3.90 -12.89 -3.86
CA ILE A 139 3.64 -12.44 -5.24
C ILE A 139 4.31 -13.39 -6.25
N GLU A 140 5.60 -13.68 -6.08
CA GLU A 140 6.35 -14.60 -6.94
C GLU A 140 5.75 -16.01 -6.92
N GLU A 141 5.29 -16.50 -5.77
CA GLU A 141 4.59 -17.78 -5.65
C GLU A 141 3.27 -17.78 -6.43
N ILE A 142 2.49 -16.68 -6.38
CA ILE A 142 1.25 -16.53 -7.15
C ILE A 142 1.56 -16.55 -8.65
N ILE A 143 2.51 -15.74 -9.10
CA ILE A 143 2.85 -15.59 -10.52
C ILE A 143 3.44 -16.91 -11.07
N GLY A 144 4.41 -17.50 -10.38
CA GLY A 144 5.08 -18.73 -10.79
C GLY A 144 4.14 -19.95 -10.85
N ARG A 145 3.14 -20.04 -9.99
CA ARG A 145 2.11 -21.12 -10.06
C ARG A 145 1.29 -21.10 -11.34
N HIS A 146 1.22 -19.96 -12.03
CA HIS A 146 0.46 -19.80 -13.26
C HIS A 146 1.37 -19.70 -14.50
N GLY A 147 2.66 -20.05 -14.36
CA GLY A 147 3.61 -20.15 -15.47
C GLY A 147 4.17 -18.82 -15.96
N TYR A 148 4.27 -17.83 -15.08
CA TYR A 148 4.86 -16.51 -15.35
C TYR A 148 6.10 -16.27 -14.49
#